data_AF-A0A925Z2E3-F1
#
_entry.id   AF-A0A925Z2E3-F1
#
_cell.length_a   1.000
_cell.length_b   1.000
_cell.length_c   1.000
_cell.angle_alpha   90.00
_cell.angle_beta   90.00
_cell.angle_gamma   90.00
#
_symmetry.space_group_name_H-M   'P 1'
#
loop_
_entity.id
_entity.type
_entity.pdbx_description
1 polymer ?
#
loop_
_entity_poly.entity_id
_entity_poly.type
_entity_poly.pdbx_seq_one_letter_code
_entity_poly.pdbx_strand_id
1 'polypeptide(L)'
;MRVCSKILVALAVMTVSASAAYAQENYADWPVLKNPFPSTGGGGVMIDGYNPVIQAGKCATNFTAIMPDAKKYENVVEFDAVEAQGGILCTNGKWRAADGSSSGTTPFRMFIKDGVVKRAP
;
A
#
# COMPACT_ATOMS: atom_id res chain seq x y z
N MET A 1 -51.53 23.51 39.44
CA MET A 1 -50.74 24.34 38.50
C MET A 1 -49.35 24.55 39.08
N ARG A 2 -48.30 24.46 38.24
CA ARG A 2 -46.85 24.53 38.54
C ARG A 2 -46.32 23.19 39.08
N VAL A 3 -45.39 22.49 38.44
CA VAL A 3 -44.11 22.94 37.87
C VAL A 3 -43.83 22.20 36.55
N CYS A 4 -43.38 22.94 35.53
CA CYS A 4 -43.04 22.43 34.22
C CYS A 4 -41.54 22.05 34.18
N SER A 5 -41.30 20.78 33.87
CA SER A 5 -40.01 20.17 33.55
C SER A 5 -39.29 20.89 32.40
N LYS A 6 -37.95 20.98 32.44
CA LYS A 6 -36.97 21.33 31.37
C LYS A 6 -35.63 21.73 32.06
N ILE A 7 -34.42 21.31 31.72
CA ILE A 7 -33.78 20.69 30.55
C ILE A 7 -32.50 20.01 31.07
N LEU A 8 -32.28 18.74 30.72
CA LEU A 8 -30.98 18.08 30.85
C LEU A 8 -30.11 18.52 29.66
N VAL A 9 -28.99 19.18 29.96
CA VAL A 9 -27.96 19.52 28.98
C VAL A 9 -27.19 18.25 28.63
N ALA A 10 -27.48 17.66 27.47
CA ALA A 10 -26.71 16.55 26.94
C ALA A 10 -25.42 17.08 26.30
N LEU A 11 -24.30 16.85 26.97
CA LEU A 11 -22.95 17.15 26.48
C LEU A 11 -22.61 16.13 25.38
N ALA A 12 -22.71 16.55 24.10
CA ALA A 12 -22.27 15.73 22.97
C ALA A 12 -20.74 15.66 22.96
N VAL A 13 -20.18 14.54 23.45
CA VAL A 13 -18.76 14.23 23.34
C VAL A 13 -18.46 13.90 21.88
N MET A 14 -17.96 14.88 21.12
CA MET A 14 -17.34 14.64 19.82
C MET A 14 -16.04 13.87 20.05
N THR A 15 -16.07 12.56 19.83
CA THR A 15 -14.88 11.72 19.79
C THR A 15 -14.06 12.08 18.55
N VAL A 16 -13.10 13.00 18.71
CA VAL A 16 -12.07 13.27 17.71
C VAL A 16 -11.27 11.98 17.51
N SER A 17 -11.56 11.28 16.42
CA SER A 17 -10.76 10.16 15.97
C SER A 17 -9.43 10.74 15.49
N ALA A 18 -8.39 10.60 16.31
CA ALA A 18 -7.03 10.96 15.95
C ALA A 18 -6.57 10.00 14.83
N SER A 19 -6.88 10.35 13.58
CA SER A 19 -6.19 9.78 12.44
C SER A 19 -4.74 10.20 12.57
N ALA A 20 -3.80 9.25 12.61
CA ALA A 20 -2.38 9.56 12.53
C ALA A 20 -2.16 10.40 11.26
N ALA A 21 -1.98 11.70 11.44
CA ALA A 21 -1.66 12.62 10.37
C ALA A 21 -0.20 12.35 9.99
N TYR A 22 0.02 11.34 9.16
CA TYR A 22 1.21 11.33 8.31
C TYR A 22 1.21 12.67 7.57
N ALA A 23 2.31 13.42 7.64
CA ALA A 23 2.48 14.56 6.76
C ALA A 23 2.06 14.12 5.35
N GLN A 24 1.13 14.84 4.75
CA GLN A 24 0.50 14.47 3.49
C GLN A 24 1.61 14.31 2.43
N GLU A 25 2.08 13.07 2.22
CA GLU A 25 3.22 12.79 1.35
C GLU A 25 2.84 13.17 -0.09
N ASN A 26 3.72 13.87 -0.81
CA ASN A 26 3.41 14.28 -2.18
C ASN A 26 3.64 13.10 -3.15
N TYR A 27 2.63 12.26 -3.33
CA TYR A 27 2.71 11.11 -4.26
C TYR A 27 2.85 11.55 -5.73
N ALA A 28 2.60 12.81 -6.06
CA ALA A 28 2.82 13.32 -7.41
C ALA A 28 4.32 13.36 -7.76
N ASP A 29 5.21 13.53 -6.79
CA ASP A 29 6.66 13.61 -7.01
C ASP A 29 7.34 12.22 -7.02
N TRP A 30 6.60 11.18 -6.64
CA TRP A 30 7.11 9.82 -6.69
C TRP A 30 7.49 9.42 -8.12
N PRO A 31 8.64 8.75 -8.30
CA PRO A 31 9.06 8.29 -9.62
C PRO A 31 8.08 7.25 -10.16
N VAL A 32 7.85 7.29 -11.47
CA VAL A 32 7.10 6.25 -12.18
C VAL A 32 7.81 4.90 -12.00
N LEU A 33 7.04 3.86 -11.66
CA LEU A 33 7.56 2.52 -11.54
C LEU A 33 8.01 2.03 -12.92
N LYS A 34 9.28 1.64 -13.00
CA LYS A 34 9.87 1.04 -14.20
C LYS A 34 10.34 -0.36 -13.86
N ASN A 35 10.03 -1.30 -14.75
CA ASN A 35 10.52 -2.67 -14.67
C ASN A 35 11.75 -2.85 -15.58
N PRO A 36 12.76 -3.65 -15.18
CA PRO A 36 12.97 -4.15 -13.82
C PRO A 36 13.49 -3.04 -12.87
N PHE A 37 13.37 -3.25 -11.56
CA PHE A 37 13.91 -2.33 -10.54
C PHE A 37 14.61 -3.09 -9.40
N PRO A 38 15.55 -2.45 -8.67
CA PRO A 38 16.19 -3.09 -7.52
C PRO A 38 15.22 -3.38 -6.38
N SER A 39 15.32 -4.58 -5.81
CA SER A 39 14.58 -4.98 -4.61
C SER A 39 14.93 -4.09 -3.41
N THR A 40 13.92 -3.72 -2.62
CA THR A 40 14.13 -3.02 -1.35
C THR A 40 14.80 -3.88 -0.29
N GLY A 41 14.82 -5.21 -0.47
CA GLY A 41 15.52 -6.14 0.42
C GLY A 41 17.05 -6.18 0.22
N GLY A 42 17.58 -5.53 -0.82
CA GLY A 42 19.00 -5.51 -1.13
C GLY A 42 19.51 -6.80 -1.80
N GLY A 43 20.82 -7.07 -1.68
CA GLY A 43 21.45 -8.30 -2.19
C GLY A 43 21.60 -8.38 -3.72
N GLY A 44 21.43 -7.27 -4.44
CA GLY A 44 21.51 -7.24 -5.90
C GLY A 44 20.32 -7.91 -6.61
N VAL A 45 19.24 -8.23 -5.88
CA VAL A 45 18.03 -8.82 -6.45
C VAL A 45 17.29 -7.77 -7.27
N MET A 46 16.93 -8.11 -8.50
CA MET A 46 16.10 -7.29 -9.38
C MET A 46 14.68 -7.84 -9.41
N ILE A 47 13.69 -6.95 -9.37
CA ILE A 47 12.27 -7.28 -9.44
C ILE A 47 11.75 -6.89 -10.82
N ASP A 48 11.06 -7.82 -11.47
CA ASP A 48 10.49 -7.63 -12.80
C ASP A 48 9.02 -8.10 -12.85
N GLY A 49 8.30 -7.71 -13.90
CA GLY A 49 6.92 -8.12 -14.13
C GLY A 49 5.89 -7.47 -13.20
N TYR A 50 6.30 -6.46 -12.42
CA TYR A 50 5.45 -5.81 -11.42
C TYR A 50 4.35 -4.98 -12.08
N ASN A 51 3.14 -5.51 -12.11
CA ASN A 51 1.95 -4.93 -12.74
C ASN A 51 0.77 -5.08 -11.76
N PRO A 52 0.56 -4.14 -10.82
CA PRO A 52 -0.46 -4.28 -9.78
C PRO A 52 -1.87 -4.15 -10.34
N VAL A 53 -2.74 -5.07 -9.94
CA VAL A 53 -4.18 -5.04 -10.18
C VAL A 53 -4.88 -4.74 -8.87
N ILE A 54 -5.83 -3.80 -8.88
CA ILE A 54 -6.60 -3.41 -7.71
C ILE A 54 -7.91 -4.20 -7.70
N GLN A 55 -8.14 -4.98 -6.65
CA GLN A 55 -9.37 -5.75 -6.48
C GLN A 55 -9.67 -5.94 -4.99
N ALA A 56 -10.95 -5.78 -4.60
CA ALA A 56 -11.43 -6.06 -3.25
C ALA A 56 -10.61 -5.41 -2.11
N GLY A 57 -10.19 -4.14 -2.28
CA GLY A 57 -9.41 -3.41 -1.27
C GLY A 57 -7.94 -3.87 -1.17
N LYS A 58 -7.43 -4.60 -2.17
CA LYS A 58 -6.04 -5.04 -2.26
C LYS A 58 -5.42 -4.62 -3.58
N CYS A 59 -4.11 -4.39 -3.58
CA CYS A 59 -3.31 -4.36 -4.80
C CYS A 59 -2.53 -5.68 -4.87
N ALA A 60 -2.78 -6.50 -5.88
CA ALA A 60 -2.11 -7.77 -6.06
C ALA A 60 -1.24 -7.75 -7.32
N THR A 61 -0.08 -8.37 -7.28
CA THR A 61 0.73 -8.58 -8.49
C THR A 61 1.54 -9.86 -8.40
N ASN A 62 1.80 -10.46 -9.56
CA ASN A 62 2.83 -11.46 -9.72
C ASN A 62 4.14 -10.75 -10.06
N PHE A 63 5.26 -11.27 -9.60
CA PHE A 63 6.56 -10.71 -9.93
C PHE A 63 7.64 -11.78 -9.98
N THR A 64 8.68 -11.50 -10.76
CA THR A 64 9.87 -12.34 -10.81
C THR A 64 10.99 -11.68 -10.00
N ALA A 65 11.54 -12.42 -9.04
CA ALA A 65 12.80 -12.05 -8.40
C ALA A 65 13.96 -12.65 -9.20
N ILE A 66 14.82 -11.78 -9.72
CA ILE A 66 15.99 -12.13 -10.51
C ILE A 66 17.22 -11.95 -9.61
N MET A 67 17.88 -13.06 -9.30
CA MET A 67 19.08 -13.08 -8.46
C MET A 67 20.32 -12.59 -9.21
N PRO A 68 21.40 -12.20 -8.52
CA PRO A 68 22.66 -11.82 -9.16
C PRO A 68 23.28 -12.91 -10.05
N ASP A 69 22.99 -14.19 -9.78
CA ASP A 69 23.41 -15.33 -10.59
C ASP A 69 22.42 -15.66 -11.74
N ALA A 70 21.51 -14.74 -12.04
CA ALA A 70 20.46 -14.82 -13.05
C ALA A 70 19.36 -15.87 -12.80
N LYS A 71 19.34 -16.56 -11.65
CA LYS A 71 18.21 -17.41 -11.26
C LYS A 71 16.95 -16.57 -11.08
N LYS A 72 15.82 -17.13 -11.50
CA LYS A 72 14.51 -16.49 -11.48
C LYS A 72 13.56 -17.25 -10.57
N TYR A 73 12.84 -16.50 -9.74
CA TYR A 73 11.84 -17.03 -8.84
C TYR A 73 10.52 -16.30 -9.04
N GLU A 74 9.45 -17.06 -9.27
CA GLU A 74 8.10 -16.54 -9.41
C GLU A 74 7.48 -16.32 -8.04
N ASN A 75 6.86 -15.16 -7.86
CA ASN A 75 6.29 -14.74 -6.58
C ASN A 75 4.96 -14.04 -6.80
N VAL A 76 4.17 -13.97 -5.73
CA VAL A 76 2.94 -13.19 -5.65
C VAL A 76 3.04 -12.27 -4.44
N VAL A 77 2.54 -11.05 -4.57
CA VAL A 77 2.48 -10.08 -3.48
C VAL A 77 1.14 -9.38 -3.46
N GLU A 78 0.65 -9.17 -2.24
CA GLU A 78 -0.56 -8.42 -1.96
C GLU A 78 -0.25 -7.26 -1.03
N PHE A 79 -0.83 -6.10 -1.33
CA PHE A 79 -0.78 -4.89 -0.54
C PHE A 79 -2.19 -4.51 -0.09
N ASP A 80 -2.28 -3.79 1.03
CA ASP A 80 -3.47 -3.03 1.36
C ASP A 80 -3.66 -1.92 0.34
N ALA A 81 -4.87 -1.76 -0.20
CA ALA A 81 -5.24 -0.64 -1.04
C ALA A 81 -5.95 0.44 -0.20
N VAL A 82 -5.30 1.58 -0.04
CA VAL A 82 -5.80 2.72 0.76
C VAL A 82 -6.10 3.89 -0.17
N GLU A 83 -7.31 4.42 -0.12
CA GLU A 83 -7.66 5.62 -0.88
C GLU A 83 -6.88 6.83 -0.37
N ALA A 84 -6.20 7.55 -1.27
CA ALA A 84 -5.46 8.75 -0.93
C ALA A 84 -5.30 9.70 -2.13
N GLN A 85 -5.52 11.00 -1.94
CA GLN A 85 -5.23 12.04 -2.95
C GLN A 85 -5.85 11.79 -4.35
N GLY A 86 -7.03 11.17 -4.38
CA GLY A 86 -7.72 10.79 -5.62
C GLY A 86 -7.06 9.64 -6.39
N GLY A 87 -6.22 8.85 -5.74
CA GLY A 87 -5.67 7.59 -6.23
C GLY A 87 -5.64 6.54 -5.12
N ILE A 88 -4.88 5.47 -5.34
CA ILE A 88 -4.76 4.33 -4.42
C ILE A 88 -3.31 4.18 -3.99
N LEU A 89 -3.06 4.26 -2.69
CA LEU A 89 -1.80 3.88 -2.07
C LEU A 89 -1.82 2.39 -1.74
N CYS A 90 -0.94 1.63 -2.39
CA CYS A 90 -0.66 0.24 -2.08
C CYS A 90 0.47 0.17 -1.04
N THR A 91 0.18 -0.38 0.14
CA THR A 91 1.13 -0.44 1.27
C THR A 91 1.03 -1.76 2.05
N ASN A 92 1.90 -1.97 3.04
CA ASN A 92 1.92 -3.16 3.91
C ASN A 92 2.01 -4.49 3.13
N GLY A 93 2.95 -4.55 2.17
CA GLY A 93 3.06 -5.69 1.26
C GLY A 93 3.40 -7.00 1.96
N LYS A 94 2.70 -8.06 1.57
CA LYS A 94 2.96 -9.46 1.96
C LYS A 94 3.17 -10.27 0.71
N TRP A 95 4.31 -10.95 0.63
CA TRP A 95 4.67 -11.73 -0.55
C TRP A 95 4.91 -13.19 -0.20
N ARG A 96 4.78 -14.04 -1.20
CA ARG A 96 5.14 -15.46 -1.13
C ARG A 96 5.72 -15.92 -2.46
N ALA A 97 6.58 -16.92 -2.40
CA ALA A 97 6.98 -17.68 -3.57
C ALA A 97 5.74 -18.38 -4.15
N ALA A 98 5.66 -18.45 -5.48
CA ALA A 98 4.54 -19.07 -6.17
C ALA A 98 4.42 -20.56 -5.82
N ASP A 99 5.55 -21.23 -5.60
CA ASP A 99 5.66 -22.62 -5.17
C ASP A 99 5.41 -22.85 -3.67
N GLY A 100 5.19 -21.78 -2.89
CA GLY A 100 4.95 -21.84 -1.45
C GLY A 100 6.19 -22.10 -0.59
N SER A 101 7.40 -22.12 -1.16
CA SER A 101 8.65 -22.41 -0.44
C SER A 101 9.08 -21.29 0.53
N SER A 102 8.62 -20.07 0.29
CA SER A 102 9.01 -18.89 1.08
C SER A 102 7.90 -17.85 1.12
N SER A 103 7.94 -17.01 2.15
CA SER A 103 7.07 -15.84 2.28
C SER A 103 7.70 -14.77 3.16
N GLY A 104 7.18 -13.55 3.06
CA GLY A 104 7.65 -12.44 3.86
C GLY A 104 6.79 -11.20 3.68
N THR A 105 7.34 -10.08 4.14
CA THR A 105 6.74 -8.75 3.97
C THR A 105 7.69 -7.86 3.18
N THR A 106 7.16 -6.75 2.65
CA THR A 106 7.95 -5.73 1.98
C THR A 106 7.50 -4.33 2.39
N PRO A 107 8.45 -3.41 2.65
CA PRO A 107 8.12 -1.99 2.88
C PRO A 107 7.86 -1.24 1.57
N PHE A 108 7.93 -1.92 0.41
CA PHE A 108 7.64 -1.31 -0.88
C PHE A 108 6.25 -0.68 -0.88
N ARG A 109 6.15 0.53 -1.42
CA ARG A 109 4.88 1.26 -1.54
C ARG A 109 4.72 1.73 -2.98
N MET A 110 3.48 1.69 -3.44
CA MET A 110 3.11 2.19 -4.77
C MET A 110 1.92 3.12 -4.66
N PHE A 111 1.87 4.11 -5.54
CA PHE A 111 0.72 4.98 -5.70
C PHE A 111 0.20 4.85 -7.12
N ILE A 112 -1.08 4.52 -7.26
CA ILE A 112 -1.75 4.28 -8.54
C ILE A 112 -2.79 5.38 -8.75
N LYS A 113 -2.66 6.13 -9.83
CA LYS A 113 -3.62 7.17 -10.22
C LYS A 113 -3.65 7.31 -11.73
N ASP A 114 -4.84 7.36 -12.31
CA ASP A 114 -5.06 7.53 -13.76
C ASP A 114 -4.27 6.53 -14.62
N GLY A 115 -4.17 5.28 -14.16
CA GLY A 115 -3.43 4.20 -14.82
C GLY A 115 -1.90 4.28 -14.68
N VAL A 116 -1.37 5.33 -14.04
CA VAL A 116 0.07 5.48 -13.78
C VAL A 116 0.41 4.87 -12.42
N VAL A 117 1.37 3.95 -12.43
CA VAL A 117 1.94 3.37 -11.20
C VAL A 117 3.24 4.10 -10.86
N LYS A 118 3.29 4.68 -9.67
CA LYS A 118 4.48 5.32 -9.09
C LYS A 118 4.95 4.51 -7.89
N ARG A 119 6.25 4.52 -7.62
CA ARG A 119 6.83 3.89 -6.42
C ARG A 119 7.37 4.93 -5.46
N ALA A 120 7.36 4.60 -4.18
CA ALA A 120 8.10 5.39 -3.20
C ALA A 120 9.58 5.52 -3.65
N PRO A 121 10.20 6.70 -3.41
CA PRO A 121 11.60 6.93 -3.71
C PRO A 121 12.52 5.93 -2.98
#